data_AF-A0A3G8ZWK3-F1
#
_entry.id   AF-A0A3G8ZWK3-F1
#
_cell.length_a   1.000
_cell.length_b   1.000
_cell.length_c   1.000
_cell.angle_alpha   90.00
_cell.angle_beta   90.00
_cell.angle_gamma   90.00
#
_symmetry.space_group_name_H-M   'P 1'
#
loop_
_entity.id
_entity.type
_entity.pdbx_description
1 polymer ?
#
loop_
_entity_poly.entity_id
_entity_poly.type
_entity_poly.pdbx_seq_one_letter_code
_entity_poly.pdbx_strand_id
1 'polypeptide(L)'
;MSSFADSPICATVISAGASPAACQEPACQEPACQGGQPDSGRALIEVLVLAVVLMIPVIYLLIAVLRLQAGTFAVAQAARDAAQVIDTAPDLPTGLQRASLVSITALSDQNIPPDGLRLRFVEPGADCGSAPDRNPDLTAGSVYDVCVITIVTLPGVPTSVTCSRNTVTGVYTLHVGEFREGP
;
A
#
# COMPACT_ATOMS: atom_id res chain seq x y z
N MET A 1 56.65 -59.36 0.83
CA MET A 1 56.91 -58.18 -0.02
C MET A 1 57.03 -56.99 0.92
N SER A 2 58.20 -56.86 1.57
CA SER A 2 59.35 -56.01 1.18
C SER A 2 59.16 -54.59 1.71
N SER A 3 59.66 -54.24 2.90
CA SER A 3 61.08 -54.02 3.25
C SER A 3 61.63 -52.74 2.65
N PHE A 4 61.88 -51.73 3.51
CA PHE A 4 63.05 -50.82 3.61
C PHE A 4 62.71 -49.85 4.77
N ALA A 5 63.27 -50.06 5.97
CA ALA A 5 64.47 -49.39 6.53
C ALA A 5 64.15 -47.92 6.91
N ASP A 6 64.34 -47.41 8.14
CA ASP A 6 65.47 -47.60 9.06
C ASP A 6 65.08 -47.18 10.51
N SER A 7 65.67 -47.86 11.50
CA SER A 7 65.66 -47.53 12.95
C SER A 7 66.83 -46.55 13.25
N PRO A 8 67.12 -46.02 14.48
CA PRO A 8 66.94 -46.68 15.80
C PRO A 8 66.61 -45.78 17.03
N ILE A 9 66.04 -46.41 18.07
CA ILE A 9 66.53 -46.44 19.47
C ILE A 9 67.04 -45.13 20.12
N CYS A 10 66.30 -44.64 21.12
CA CYS A 10 66.74 -44.28 22.49
C CYS A 10 65.56 -43.62 23.22
N ALA A 11 65.16 -43.90 24.44
CA ALA A 11 65.53 -44.89 25.45
C ALA A 11 64.38 -44.87 26.47
N THR A 12 64.06 -46.03 27.02
CA THR A 12 63.25 -46.19 28.24
C THR A 12 63.89 -45.47 29.41
N VAL A 13 63.14 -44.70 30.21
CA VAL A 13 63.32 -44.67 31.68
C VAL A 13 61.95 -44.62 32.37
N ILE A 14 61.70 -45.70 33.11
CA ILE A 14 60.71 -45.89 34.16
C ILE A 14 61.30 -45.37 35.49
N SER A 15 60.41 -45.02 36.42
CA SER A 15 60.60 -44.90 37.88
C SER A 15 60.89 -43.47 38.36
N ALA A 16 60.04 -42.87 39.20
CA ALA A 16 59.63 -43.19 40.58
C ALA A 16 60.40 -42.33 41.59
N GLY A 17 59.67 -41.41 42.24
CA GLY A 17 60.02 -40.79 43.51
C GLY A 17 60.83 -39.49 43.44
N ALA A 18 60.19 -38.35 43.76
CA ALA A 18 60.67 -37.34 44.71
C ALA A 18 59.86 -36.02 44.67
N SER A 19 59.31 -35.67 45.84
CA SER A 19 59.05 -34.32 46.41
C SER A 19 58.03 -33.33 45.77
N PRO A 20 57.17 -32.67 46.59
CA PRO A 20 56.25 -31.63 46.16
C PRO A 20 56.93 -30.26 46.28
N ALA A 21 57.61 -29.81 45.23
CA ALA A 21 58.09 -28.43 45.17
C ALA A 21 58.29 -27.99 43.72
N ALA A 22 57.49 -27.01 43.32
CA ALA A 22 57.83 -26.01 42.32
C ALA A 22 58.24 -26.54 40.92
N CYS A 23 57.24 -26.88 40.12
CA CYS A 23 57.24 -26.42 38.73
C CYS A 23 56.12 -25.39 38.61
N GLN A 24 56.50 -24.15 38.86
CA GLN A 24 55.83 -22.94 38.41
C GLN A 24 55.41 -23.17 36.96
N GLU A 25 54.11 -23.23 36.66
CA GLU A 25 53.65 -23.20 35.28
C GLU A 25 54.23 -21.92 34.64
N PRO A 26 54.99 -22.02 33.54
CA PRO A 26 55.38 -20.84 32.81
C PRO A 26 54.07 -20.19 32.37
N ALA A 27 53.93 -18.90 32.68
CA ALA A 27 52.81 -18.09 32.26
C ALA A 27 52.41 -18.50 30.84
N CYS A 28 51.17 -18.95 30.66
CA CYS A 28 50.52 -18.92 29.36
C CYS A 28 50.46 -17.45 28.94
N GLN A 29 51.56 -16.96 28.42
CA GLN A 29 51.65 -15.69 27.71
C GLN A 29 51.11 -16.00 26.32
N GLU A 30 49.82 -16.30 26.21
CA GLU A 30 49.11 -16.18 24.95
C GLU A 30 49.01 -14.68 24.65
N PRO A 31 49.74 -14.13 23.68
CA PRO A 31 49.45 -12.79 23.22
C PRO A 31 48.18 -12.93 22.37
N ALA A 32 47.11 -12.28 22.83
CA ALA A 32 45.80 -12.18 22.20
C ALA A 32 44.77 -13.27 22.54
N CYS A 33 44.39 -13.34 23.81
CA CYS A 33 42.96 -13.14 24.09
C CYS A 33 42.58 -11.69 23.69
N GLN A 34 42.66 -11.36 22.40
CA GLN A 34 41.94 -10.21 21.88
C GLN A 34 40.49 -10.59 22.08
N GLY A 35 39.84 -9.91 23.04
CA GLY A 35 38.42 -10.02 23.24
C GLY A 35 37.76 -9.95 21.88
N GLY A 36 37.17 -11.07 21.44
CA GLY A 36 36.29 -11.06 20.30
C GLY A 36 35.27 -9.99 20.62
N GLN A 37 35.38 -8.84 19.94
CA GLN A 37 34.40 -7.79 20.09
C GLN A 37 33.04 -8.48 19.88
N PRO A 38 32.05 -8.26 20.75
CA PRO A 38 30.78 -8.94 20.66
C PRO A 38 29.98 -8.43 19.44
N ASP A 39 30.45 -8.73 18.23
CA ASP A 39 29.74 -8.50 16.97
C ASP A 39 28.53 -9.44 16.83
N SER A 40 28.46 -10.48 17.67
CA SER A 40 27.29 -11.36 17.77
C SER A 40 26.00 -10.64 18.19
N GLY A 41 26.11 -9.45 18.81
CA GLY A 41 24.94 -8.62 19.15
C GLY A 41 24.50 -7.65 18.06
N ARG A 42 25.35 -7.35 17.07
CA ARG A 42 25.04 -6.39 15.98
C ARG A 42 24.28 -7.05 14.84
N ALA A 43 24.55 -8.32 14.54
CA ALA A 43 23.87 -9.04 13.45
C ALA A 43 22.34 -9.07 13.62
N LEU A 44 21.84 -9.33 14.83
CA LEU A 44 20.39 -9.29 15.08
C LEU A 44 19.82 -7.88 14.94
N ILE A 45 20.53 -6.87 15.45
CA ILE A 45 20.09 -5.46 15.39
C ILE A 45 20.09 -4.97 13.95
N GLU A 46 21.10 -5.29 13.15
CA GLU A 46 21.18 -4.91 11.73
C GLU A 46 20.04 -5.52 10.91
N VAL A 47 19.70 -6.79 11.17
CA VAL A 47 18.56 -7.44 10.52
C VAL A 47 17.25 -6.79 10.94
N LEU A 48 17.07 -6.47 12.23
CA LEU A 48 15.87 -5.77 12.71
C LEU A 48 15.77 -4.36 12.12
N VAL A 49 16.88 -3.62 12.05
CA VAL A 49 16.93 -2.29 11.44
C VAL A 49 16.57 -2.39 9.96
N LEU A 50 17.16 -3.33 9.22
CA LEU A 50 16.83 -3.55 7.82
C LEU A 50 15.35 -3.95 7.64
N ALA A 51 14.84 -4.84 8.49
CA ALA A 51 13.44 -5.25 8.46
C ALA A 51 12.50 -4.07 8.70
N VAL A 52 12.77 -3.22 9.70
CA VAL A 52 11.96 -2.02 9.98
C VAL A 52 12.06 -1.00 8.85
N VAL A 53 13.28 -0.74 8.35
CA VAL A 53 13.52 0.18 7.22
C VAL A 53 12.78 -0.29 5.97
N LEU A 54 12.68 -1.60 5.73
CA LEU A 54 11.88 -2.15 4.62
C LEU A 54 10.38 -2.23 4.94
N MET A 55 10.00 -2.40 6.21
CA MET A 55 8.60 -2.45 6.63
C MET A 55 7.91 -1.10 6.47
N ILE A 56 8.57 0.01 6.82
CA ILE A 56 8.03 1.38 6.69
C ILE A 56 7.50 1.69 5.28
N PRO A 57 8.27 1.54 4.19
CA PRO A 57 7.79 1.82 2.85
C PRO A 57 6.71 0.83 2.40
N VAL A 58 6.77 -0.44 2.82
CA VAL A 58 5.72 -1.42 2.51
C VAL A 58 4.39 -1.04 3.16
N ILE A 59 4.39 -0.66 4.43
CA ILE A 59 3.20 -0.18 5.13
C ILE A 59 2.66 1.07 4.42
N TYR A 60 3.54 1.98 4.03
CA TYR A 60 3.14 3.18 3.31
C TYR A 60 2.44 2.86 1.99
N LEU A 61 2.99 1.94 1.19
CA LEU A 61 2.36 1.47 -0.04
C LEU A 61 1.01 0.82 0.22
N LEU A 62 0.90 0.02 1.28
CA LEU A 62 -0.37 -0.60 1.67
C LEU A 62 -1.43 0.47 1.98
N ILE A 63 -1.10 1.47 2.81
CA ILE A 63 -2.05 2.56 3.14
C ILE A 63 -2.41 3.36 1.88
N ALA A 64 -1.44 3.64 1.00
CA ALA A 64 -1.69 4.37 -0.24
C ALA A 64 -2.67 3.63 -1.16
N VAL A 65 -2.48 2.31 -1.34
CA VAL A 65 -3.38 1.48 -2.14
C VAL A 65 -4.77 1.40 -1.52
N LEU A 66 -4.87 1.21 -0.19
CA LEU A 66 -6.15 1.20 0.51
C LEU A 66 -6.91 2.52 0.32
N ARG A 67 -6.21 3.67 0.33
CA ARG A 67 -6.82 4.97 0.05
C ARG A 67 -7.30 5.11 -1.40
N LEU A 68 -6.53 4.60 -2.35
CA LEU A 68 -6.93 4.60 -3.76
C LEU A 68 -8.17 3.72 -3.98
N GLN A 69 -8.17 2.51 -3.39
CA GLN A 69 -9.29 1.58 -3.45
C GLN A 69 -10.55 2.19 -2.84
N ALA A 70 -10.45 2.79 -1.65
CA ALA A 70 -11.57 3.51 -1.03
C ALA A 70 -12.12 4.61 -1.95
N GLY A 71 -11.25 5.41 -2.57
CA GLY A 71 -11.64 6.43 -3.55
C GLY A 71 -12.37 5.86 -4.77
N THR A 72 -11.88 4.74 -5.34
CA THR A 72 -12.53 4.08 -6.48
C THR A 72 -13.91 3.52 -6.15
N PHE A 73 -14.08 2.96 -4.95
CA PHE A 73 -15.39 2.48 -4.49
C PHE A 73 -16.34 3.63 -4.24
N ALA A 74 -15.87 4.71 -3.62
CA ALA A 74 -16.66 5.91 -3.34
C ALA A 74 -17.29 6.48 -4.61
N VAL A 75 -16.49 6.69 -5.66
CA VAL A 75 -16.99 7.28 -6.91
C VAL A 75 -17.87 6.31 -7.71
N ALA A 76 -17.60 5.01 -7.66
CA ALA A 76 -18.43 4.01 -8.33
C ALA A 76 -19.82 3.90 -7.66
N GLN A 77 -19.86 3.91 -6.32
CA GLN A 77 -21.11 3.95 -5.56
C GLN A 77 -21.86 5.26 -5.83
N ALA A 78 -21.18 6.41 -5.74
CA ALA A 78 -21.78 7.71 -6.00
C ALA A 78 -22.39 7.81 -7.40
N ALA A 79 -21.68 7.35 -8.46
CA ALA A 79 -22.18 7.41 -9.83
C ALA A 79 -23.45 6.56 -10.02
N ARG A 80 -23.47 5.36 -9.44
CA ARG A 80 -24.63 4.46 -9.49
C ARG A 80 -25.82 5.05 -8.72
N ASP A 81 -25.60 5.53 -7.50
CA ASP A 81 -26.66 6.08 -6.65
C ASP A 81 -27.23 7.37 -7.24
N ALA A 82 -26.36 8.23 -7.79
CA ALA A 82 -26.77 9.43 -8.52
C ALA A 82 -27.67 9.08 -9.72
N ALA A 83 -27.28 8.07 -10.51
CA ALA A 83 -28.07 7.61 -11.66
C ALA A 83 -29.46 7.10 -11.23
N GLN A 84 -29.53 6.26 -10.19
CA GLN A 84 -30.81 5.72 -9.67
C GLN A 84 -31.75 6.83 -9.16
N VAL A 85 -31.17 7.84 -8.49
CA VAL A 85 -31.94 8.97 -7.96
C VAL A 85 -32.45 9.87 -9.09
N ILE A 86 -31.69 10.07 -10.16
CA ILE A 86 -32.12 10.83 -11.34
C ILE A 86 -33.24 10.10 -12.08
N ASP A 87 -33.11 8.79 -12.24
CA ASP A 87 -34.12 7.96 -12.90
C ASP A 87 -35.47 8.01 -12.18
N THR A 88 -35.45 7.97 -10.85
CA THR A 88 -36.66 7.97 -10.00
C THR A 88 -37.19 9.36 -9.64
N ALA A 89 -36.52 10.44 -10.06
CA ALA A 89 -36.94 11.80 -9.72
C ALA A 89 -38.21 12.23 -10.49
N PRO A 90 -39.06 13.08 -9.89
CA PRO A 90 -40.24 13.62 -10.58
C PRO A 90 -39.85 14.60 -11.70
N ASP A 91 -38.77 15.35 -11.51
CA ASP A 91 -38.26 16.34 -12.46
C ASP A 91 -36.73 16.38 -12.40
N LEU A 92 -36.11 16.90 -13.47
CA LEU A 92 -34.67 16.94 -13.61
C LEU A 92 -33.96 17.80 -12.55
N PRO A 93 -34.40 19.05 -12.26
CA PRO A 93 -33.84 19.86 -11.18
C PRO A 93 -33.81 19.14 -9.82
N THR A 94 -34.92 18.51 -9.42
CA THR A 94 -35.01 17.73 -8.19
C THR A 94 -34.07 16.52 -8.22
N GLY A 95 -33.99 15.82 -9.36
CA GLY A 95 -33.08 14.69 -9.57
C GLY A 95 -31.61 15.10 -9.41
N LEU A 96 -31.20 16.20 -10.03
CA LEU A 96 -29.82 16.71 -9.94
C LEU A 96 -29.45 17.14 -8.52
N GLN A 97 -30.36 17.81 -7.81
CA GLN A 97 -30.14 18.20 -6.42
C GLN A 97 -29.96 16.97 -5.51
N ARG A 98 -30.84 15.98 -5.65
CA ARG A 98 -30.75 14.72 -4.88
C ARG A 98 -29.51 13.91 -5.26
N ALA A 99 -29.16 13.85 -6.54
CA ALA A 99 -27.96 13.19 -7.05
C ALA A 99 -26.67 13.77 -6.43
N SER A 100 -26.59 15.09 -6.30
CA SER A 100 -25.48 15.75 -5.62
C SER A 100 -25.42 15.36 -4.14
N LEU A 101 -26.55 15.33 -3.44
CA LEU A 101 -26.60 14.95 -2.03
C LEU A 101 -26.18 13.49 -1.80
N VAL A 102 -26.70 12.55 -2.58
CA VAL A 102 -26.31 11.13 -2.44
C VAL A 102 -24.85 10.89 -2.80
N SER A 103 -24.31 11.63 -3.78
CA SER A 103 -22.89 11.56 -4.12
C SER A 103 -22.02 12.02 -2.94
N ILE A 104 -22.41 13.07 -2.23
CA ILE A 104 -21.69 13.55 -1.04
C ILE A 104 -21.73 12.48 0.07
N THR A 105 -22.89 11.84 0.29
CA THR A 105 -23.01 10.75 1.28
C THR A 105 -22.11 9.57 0.92
N ALA A 106 -22.13 9.11 -0.33
CA ALA A 106 -21.29 8.00 -0.79
C ALA A 106 -19.79 8.29 -0.66
N LEU A 107 -19.36 9.55 -0.89
CA LEU A 107 -17.98 9.97 -0.62
C LEU A 107 -17.65 9.96 0.87
N SER A 108 -18.58 10.43 1.71
CA SER A 108 -18.43 10.47 3.16
C SER A 108 -18.25 9.07 3.76
N ASP A 109 -18.91 8.05 3.22
CA ASP A 109 -18.79 6.65 3.68
C ASP A 109 -17.35 6.12 3.55
N GLN A 110 -16.61 6.61 2.56
CA GLN A 110 -15.20 6.24 2.34
C GLN A 110 -14.23 7.25 2.96
N ASN A 111 -14.72 8.16 3.81
CA ASN A 111 -13.96 9.26 4.41
C ASN A 111 -13.21 10.08 3.35
N ILE A 112 -13.84 10.27 2.18
CA ILE A 112 -13.35 11.13 1.10
C ILE A 112 -14.05 12.48 1.26
N PRO A 113 -13.29 13.57 1.41
CA PRO A 113 -13.91 14.87 1.56
C PRO A 113 -14.59 15.26 0.24
N PRO A 114 -15.77 15.91 0.30
CA PRO A 114 -16.54 16.25 -0.90
C PRO A 114 -15.97 17.46 -1.65
N ASP A 115 -14.83 18.02 -1.20
CA ASP A 115 -14.20 19.15 -1.85
C ASP A 115 -13.65 18.76 -3.22
N GLY A 116 -14.17 19.43 -4.26
CA GLY A 116 -13.84 19.09 -5.63
C GLY A 116 -14.62 17.91 -6.20
N LEU A 117 -15.71 17.47 -5.56
CA LEU A 117 -16.74 16.65 -6.20
C LEU A 117 -17.22 17.35 -7.47
N ARG A 118 -17.15 16.65 -8.59
CA ARG A 118 -17.70 17.06 -9.88
C ARG A 118 -18.65 15.97 -10.37
N LEU A 119 -19.93 16.32 -10.45
CA LEU A 119 -20.96 15.51 -11.12
C LEU A 119 -21.07 16.01 -12.56
N ARG A 120 -20.88 15.12 -13.52
CA ARG A 120 -20.95 15.42 -14.97
C ARG A 120 -21.80 14.39 -15.68
N PHE A 121 -22.35 14.76 -16.82
CA PHE A 121 -23.11 13.88 -17.69
C PHE A 121 -22.49 13.92 -19.07
N VAL A 122 -22.25 12.76 -19.67
CA VAL A 122 -21.58 12.65 -20.97
C VAL A 122 -22.30 11.64 -21.85
N GLU A 123 -21.96 11.63 -23.13
CA GLU A 123 -22.46 10.63 -24.08
C GLU A 123 -21.96 9.23 -23.68
N PRO A 124 -22.73 8.16 -23.90
CA PRO A 124 -22.33 6.80 -23.52
C PRO A 124 -20.96 6.41 -24.08
N GLY A 125 -20.07 5.94 -23.20
CA GLY A 125 -18.70 5.53 -23.54
C GLY A 125 -17.71 6.70 -23.73
N ALA A 126 -18.11 7.95 -23.50
CA ALA A 126 -17.22 9.10 -23.61
C ALA A 126 -16.30 9.23 -22.38
N ASP A 127 -15.13 9.85 -22.58
CA ASP A 127 -14.19 10.10 -21.49
C ASP A 127 -14.68 11.20 -20.55
N CYS A 128 -14.97 10.85 -19.29
CA CYS A 128 -15.47 11.80 -18.28
C CYS A 128 -14.51 12.96 -17.96
N GLY A 129 -13.22 12.87 -18.29
CA GLY A 129 -12.25 13.94 -18.08
C GLY A 129 -12.33 15.03 -19.16
N SER A 130 -12.56 14.61 -20.40
CA SER A 130 -12.30 15.45 -21.59
C SER A 130 -13.53 15.68 -22.46
N ALA A 131 -14.55 14.82 -22.35
CA ALA A 131 -15.77 14.94 -23.14
C ALA A 131 -16.54 16.22 -22.79
N PRO A 132 -17.29 16.81 -23.74
CA PRO A 132 -18.19 17.91 -23.45
C PRO A 132 -19.33 17.45 -22.53
N ASP A 133 -19.78 18.34 -21.65
CA ASP A 133 -20.96 18.07 -20.82
C ASP A 133 -22.22 17.96 -21.70
N ARG A 134 -22.96 16.88 -21.51
CA ARG A 134 -24.29 16.66 -22.08
C ARG A 134 -25.33 17.18 -21.10
N ASN A 135 -26.38 17.85 -21.58
CA ASN A 135 -27.52 18.17 -20.73
C ASN A 135 -28.32 16.88 -20.47
N PRO A 136 -28.46 16.43 -19.22
CA PRO A 136 -29.27 15.25 -18.93
C PRO A 136 -30.74 15.54 -19.27
N ASP A 137 -31.43 14.51 -19.75
CA ASP A 137 -32.85 14.55 -20.06
C ASP A 137 -33.55 13.33 -19.47
N LEU A 138 -34.85 13.45 -19.24
CA LEU A 138 -35.68 12.40 -18.65
C LEU A 138 -36.63 11.81 -19.68
N THR A 139 -36.30 11.92 -20.97
CA THR A 139 -37.10 11.34 -22.04
C THR A 139 -36.99 9.82 -21.99
N ALA A 140 -38.11 9.13 -22.25
CA ALA A 140 -38.15 7.67 -22.21
C ALA A 140 -37.14 7.08 -23.22
N GLY A 141 -36.34 6.12 -22.77
CA GLY A 141 -35.31 5.46 -23.59
C GLY A 141 -34.03 6.26 -23.83
N SER A 142 -33.85 7.43 -23.19
CA SER A 142 -32.57 8.15 -23.23
C SER A 142 -31.47 7.37 -22.48
N VAL A 143 -30.25 7.43 -23.02
CA VAL A 143 -29.08 6.76 -22.44
C VAL A 143 -27.93 7.76 -22.35
N TYR A 144 -27.30 7.86 -21.18
CA TYR A 144 -26.14 8.72 -20.96
C TYR A 144 -25.30 8.22 -19.78
N ASP A 145 -24.04 8.61 -19.75
CA ASP A 145 -23.13 8.25 -18.67
C ASP A 145 -23.12 9.32 -17.58
N VAL A 146 -23.27 8.88 -16.34
CA VAL A 146 -23.15 9.70 -15.14
C VAL A 146 -21.72 9.55 -14.60
N CYS A 147 -20.98 10.65 -14.62
CA CYS A 147 -19.60 10.72 -14.16
C CYS A 147 -19.52 11.39 -12.79
N VAL A 148 -18.84 10.76 -11.84
CA VAL A 148 -18.49 11.35 -10.55
C VAL A 148 -16.97 11.39 -10.43
N ILE A 149 -16.42 12.59 -10.28
CA ILE A 149 -14.98 12.82 -10.15
C ILE A 149 -14.71 13.45 -8.80
N THR A 150 -13.71 12.94 -8.07
CA THR A 150 -13.27 13.50 -6.79
C THR A 150 -11.75 13.47 -6.67
N ILE A 151 -11.22 14.17 -5.68
CA ILE A 151 -9.79 14.23 -5.37
C ILE A 151 -9.46 13.24 -4.25
N VAL A 152 -8.40 12.45 -4.42
CA VAL A 152 -7.89 11.53 -3.40
C VAL A 152 -6.56 12.05 -2.87
N THR A 153 -6.50 12.26 -1.55
CA THR A 153 -5.26 12.66 -0.86
C THR A 153 -4.47 11.42 -0.47
N LEU A 154 -3.24 11.29 -0.99
CA LEU A 154 -2.34 10.21 -0.59
C LEU A 154 -1.65 10.55 0.74
N PRO A 155 -1.52 9.58 1.66
CA PRO A 155 -0.78 9.78 2.91
C PRO A 155 0.68 10.11 2.57
N GLY A 156 1.31 11.02 3.32
CA GLY A 156 2.75 11.34 3.24
C GLY A 156 3.29 11.97 1.93
N VAL A 157 2.43 12.24 0.93
CA VAL A 157 2.78 13.05 -0.23
C VAL A 157 2.27 14.48 -0.01
N PRO A 158 3.15 15.47 0.25
CA PRO A 158 2.72 16.85 0.37
C PRO A 158 2.19 17.37 -0.97
N THR A 159 1.00 17.99 -0.95
CA THR A 159 0.31 18.48 -2.15
C THR A 159 1.09 19.57 -2.90
N SER A 160 2.05 20.22 -2.24
CA SER A 160 2.97 21.20 -2.84
C SER A 160 4.00 20.57 -3.77
N VAL A 161 4.36 19.30 -3.59
CA VAL A 161 5.41 18.63 -4.39
C VAL A 161 4.81 17.98 -5.65
N THR A 162 3.57 17.50 -5.60
CA THR A 162 2.94 16.82 -6.75
C THR A 162 2.41 17.79 -7.81
N CYS A 163 2.21 19.09 -7.52
CA CYS A 163 1.67 20.13 -8.42
C CYS A 163 0.35 19.79 -9.15
N SER A 164 -0.18 18.59 -8.99
CA SER A 164 -1.37 18.04 -9.62
C SER A 164 -2.18 17.33 -8.55
N ARG A 165 -3.50 17.50 -8.58
CA ARG A 165 -4.40 16.81 -7.65
C ARG A 165 -4.69 15.42 -8.23
N ASN A 166 -4.47 14.37 -7.45
CA ASN A 166 -4.83 13.03 -7.88
C ASN A 166 -6.35 12.88 -7.88
N THR A 167 -6.93 12.70 -9.06
CA THR A 167 -8.38 12.54 -9.23
C THR A 167 -8.72 11.08 -9.51
N VAL A 168 -9.86 10.63 -8.99
CA VAL A 168 -10.44 9.33 -9.30
C VAL A 168 -11.85 9.56 -9.86
N THR A 169 -12.21 8.78 -10.88
CA THR A 169 -13.45 8.94 -11.63
C THR A 169 -14.24 7.65 -11.61
N GLY A 170 -15.53 7.75 -11.29
CA GLY A 170 -16.51 6.67 -11.42
C GLY A 170 -17.51 7.00 -12.51
N VAL A 171 -17.91 5.99 -13.28
CA VAL A 171 -18.84 6.12 -14.41
C VAL A 171 -19.94 5.09 -14.29
N TYR A 172 -21.18 5.51 -14.52
CA TYR A 172 -22.32 4.62 -14.60
C TYR A 172 -23.25 5.02 -15.74
N THR A 173 -23.52 4.09 -16.65
CA THR A 173 -24.45 4.31 -17.76
C THR A 173 -25.88 4.21 -17.28
N LEU A 174 -26.59 5.34 -17.28
CA LEU A 174 -28.01 5.38 -16.97
C LEU A 174 -28.82 5.11 -18.24
N HIS A 175 -29.81 4.24 -18.12
CA HIS A 175 -30.85 4.02 -19.12
C HIS A 175 -32.17 4.48 -18.51
N VAL A 176 -32.75 5.55 -19.07
CA VAL A 176 -34.04 6.05 -18.60
C VAL A 176 -35.13 5.08 -19.05
N GLY A 177 -35.98 4.68 -18.11
CA GLY A 177 -37.03 3.69 -18.36
C GLY A 177 -37.90 4.02 -19.57
N GLU A 178 -38.16 3.02 -20.42
CA GLU A 178 -38.97 3.13 -21.64
C GLU A 178 -40.44 3.49 -21.34
N PHE A 179 -40.90 3.24 -20.11
CA PHE A 179 -42.28 3.48 -19.65
C PHE A 179 -42.41 4.66 -18.69
N ARG A 180 -41.48 5.63 -18.73
CA ARG A 180 -41.64 6.84 -17.94
C ARG A 180 -42.80 7.66 -18.53
N GLU A 181 -43.92 7.73 -17.82
CA GLU A 181 -44.97 8.71 -18.14
C GLU A 181 -44.35 10.11 -18.06
N GLY A 182 -44.29 10.80 -19.21
CA GLY A 182 -43.70 12.13 -19.33
C GLY A 182 -44.42 13.19 -18.51
N PRO A 183 -43.80 14.35 -18.28
CA PRO A 183 -44.43 15.49 -17.62
C PRO A 183 -45.60 16.08 -18.42
#